data_AF-A0A3C1TZD2-F1
#
_entry.id   AF-A0A3C1TZD2-F1
#
_cell.length_a   1.000
_cell.length_b   1.000
_cell.length_c   1.000
_cell.angle_alpha   90.00
_cell.angle_beta   90.00
_cell.angle_gamma   90.00
#
_symmetry.space_group_name_H-M   'P 1'
#
loop_
_entity.id
_entity.type
_entity.pdbx_description
1 polymer ?
#
loop_
_entity_poly.entity_id
_entity_poly.type
_entity_poly.pdbx_seq_one_letter_code
_entity_poly.pdbx_strand_id
1 'polypeptide(L)'
;MAASRSNKIRDLRKRGKTRLVRVNDQLNSLTWEMLEKNGSLNDVNTTRAVAVLDDALSLIQRAGALLNSVHVEEDPTKPADPAPQGFVGGRDKGDNGKTKSNVSRSVSSVN
;
A
#
# COMPACT_ATOMS: atom_id res chain seq x y z
N MET A 1 -19.55 24.47 -8.57
CA MET A 1 -18.08 24.63 -8.65
C MET A 1 -17.28 23.34 -8.41
N ALA A 2 -17.68 22.45 -7.48
CA ALA A 2 -16.95 21.21 -7.16
C ALA A 2 -16.78 20.22 -8.34
N ALA A 3 -17.80 20.06 -9.20
CA ALA A 3 -17.72 19.17 -10.37
C ALA A 3 -16.65 19.59 -11.40
N SER A 4 -16.45 20.90 -11.60
CA SER A 4 -15.42 21.43 -12.51
C SER A 4 -14.01 21.14 -12.00
N ARG A 5 -13.78 21.27 -10.68
CA ARG A 5 -12.50 20.92 -10.04
C ARG A 5 -12.21 19.42 -10.17
N SER A 6 -13.19 18.56 -9.92
CA SER A 6 -13.05 17.10 -10.05
C SER A 6 -12.67 16.68 -11.48
N ASN A 7 -13.32 17.25 -12.49
CA ASN A 7 -12.99 16.99 -13.89
C ASN A 7 -11.56 17.42 -14.24
N LYS A 8 -11.13 18.61 -13.81
CA LYS A 8 -9.74 19.09 -14.03
C LYS A 8 -8.70 18.17 -13.37
N ILE A 9 -8.96 17.69 -12.15
CA ILE A 9 -8.07 16.75 -11.45
C ILE A 9 -8.00 15.42 -12.20
N ARG A 10 -9.15 14.88 -12.66
CA ARG A 10 -9.20 13.65 -13.44
C ARG A 10 -8.40 13.78 -14.73
N ASP A 11 -8.57 14.88 -15.46
CA ASP A 11 -7.85 15.13 -16.71
C ASP A 11 -6.34 15.27 -16.49
N LEU A 12 -5.93 15.98 -15.42
CA LEU A 12 -4.53 16.08 -15.03
C LEU A 12 -3.92 14.69 -14.76
N ARG A 13 -4.59 13.87 -13.94
CA ARG A 13 -4.14 12.51 -13.60
C ARG A 13 -4.08 11.60 -14.82
N LYS A 14 -5.10 11.66 -15.69
CA LYS A 14 -5.14 10.90 -16.95
C LYS A 14 -3.95 11.25 -17.84
N ARG A 15 -3.67 12.54 -18.04
CA ARG A 15 -2.52 13.02 -18.83
C ARG A 15 -1.19 12.59 -18.23
N GLY A 16 -1.05 12.72 -16.90
CA GLY A 16 0.13 12.28 -16.17
C GLY A 16 0.38 10.78 -16.35
N LYS A 17 -0.66 9.96 -16.16
CA LYS A 17 -0.60 8.51 -16.34
C LYS A 17 -0.18 8.12 -17.74
N THR A 18 -0.79 8.71 -18.77
CA THR A 18 -0.44 8.40 -20.17
C THR A 18 1.04 8.68 -20.46
N ARG A 19 1.60 9.77 -19.92
CA ARG A 19 3.03 10.06 -20.08
C ARG A 19 3.90 9.10 -19.27
N LEU A 20 3.48 8.77 -18.05
CA LEU A 20 4.21 7.87 -17.17
C LEU A 20 4.31 6.45 -17.75
N VAL A 21 3.25 5.95 -18.38
CA VAL A 21 3.27 4.67 -19.09
C VAL A 21 4.32 4.66 -20.20
N ARG A 22 4.37 5.72 -21.03
CA ARG A 22 5.39 5.83 -22.09
C ARG A 22 6.81 5.82 -21.54
N VAL A 23 7.05 6.54 -20.44
CA VAL A 23 8.36 6.56 -19.76
C VAL A 23 8.69 5.18 -19.19
N ASN A 24 7.71 4.48 -18.61
CA ASN A 24 7.88 3.12 -18.12
C ASN A 24 8.29 2.16 -19.26
N ASP A 25 7.58 2.20 -20.39
CA ASP A 25 7.86 1.35 -21.54
C ASP A 25 9.27 1.61 -22.10
N GLN A 26 9.66 2.89 -22.21
CA GLN A 26 11.00 3.27 -22.67
C GLN A 26 12.11 2.82 -21.72
N LEU A 27 11.93 3.03 -20.41
CA LEU A 27 12.89 2.58 -19.39
C LEU A 27 13.01 1.07 -19.38
N ASN A 28 11.88 0.35 -19.44
CA ASN A 28 11.88 -1.11 -19.43
C ASN A 28 12.63 -1.66 -20.65
N SER A 29 12.36 -1.12 -21.85
CA SER A 29 13.09 -1.49 -23.07
C SER A 29 14.59 -1.24 -22.95
N LEU A 30 15.01 -0.08 -22.41
CA LEU A 30 16.42 0.26 -22.22
C LEU A 30 17.10 -0.69 -21.22
N THR A 31 16.44 -0.99 -20.09
CA THR A 31 16.96 -1.89 -19.06
C THR A 31 17.22 -3.28 -19.63
N TRP A 32 16.28 -3.83 -20.41
CA TRP A 32 16.45 -5.13 -21.07
C TRP A 32 17.60 -5.11 -22.08
N GLU A 33 17.67 -4.10 -22.94
CA GLU A 33 18.74 -3.98 -23.93
C GLU A 33 20.13 -3.92 -23.28
N MET A 34 20.27 -3.13 -22.21
CA MET A 34 21.52 -3.02 -21.46
C MET A 34 21.89 -4.35 -20.80
N LEU A 35 20.92 -5.04 -20.19
CA LEU A 35 21.14 -6.32 -19.54
C LEU A 35 21.57 -7.39 -20.55
N GLU A 36 20.89 -7.51 -21.68
CA GLU A 36 21.21 -8.50 -22.73
C GLU A 36 22.60 -8.28 -23.31
N LYS A 37 22.92 -7.04 -23.71
CA LYS A 37 24.24 -6.71 -24.27
C LYS A 37 25.35 -6.94 -23.25
N ASN A 38 25.09 -6.63 -21.98
CA ASN A 38 26.07 -6.82 -20.92
C ASN A 38 26.31 -8.30 -20.58
N GLY A 39 25.39 -9.21 -20.90
CA GLY A 39 25.58 -10.65 -20.64
C GLY A 39 26.84 -11.23 -21.28
N SER A 40 27.31 -10.63 -22.39
CA SER A 40 28.56 -11.03 -23.06
C SER A 40 29.80 -10.27 -22.57
N LEU A 41 29.62 -9.05 -22.04
CA LEU A 41 30.70 -8.14 -21.65
C LEU A 41 31.06 -8.26 -20.16
N ASN A 42 30.10 -8.68 -19.33
CA ASN A 42 30.22 -8.75 -17.87
C ASN A 42 30.73 -7.45 -17.23
N ASP A 43 30.35 -6.29 -17.77
CA ASP A 43 30.73 -5.00 -17.21
C ASP A 43 29.95 -4.72 -15.92
N VAL A 44 30.69 -4.47 -14.84
CA VAL A 44 30.13 -4.29 -13.49
C VAL A 44 29.33 -2.99 -13.39
N ASN A 45 29.74 -1.93 -14.08
CA ASN A 45 29.04 -0.66 -14.05
C ASN A 45 27.69 -0.75 -14.76
N THR A 46 27.63 -1.48 -15.86
CA THR A 46 26.38 -1.75 -16.59
C THR A 46 25.43 -2.59 -15.74
N THR A 47 25.92 -3.61 -15.03
CA THR A 47 25.09 -4.36 -14.06
C THR A 47 24.52 -3.46 -12.96
N ARG A 48 25.35 -2.55 -12.41
CA ARG A 48 24.87 -1.58 -11.40
C ARG A 48 23.87 -0.59 -11.99
N ALA A 49 24.08 -0.12 -13.21
CA ALA A 49 23.16 0.78 -13.89
C ALA A 49 21.80 0.10 -14.12
N VAL A 50 21.80 -1.15 -14.59
CA VAL A 50 20.57 -1.95 -14.76
C VAL A 50 19.80 -2.08 -13.44
N ALA A 51 20.48 -2.34 -12.32
CA ALA A 51 19.84 -2.40 -11.01
C ALA A 51 19.17 -1.06 -10.61
N VAL A 52 19.85 0.07 -10.84
CA VAL A 52 19.27 1.41 -10.58
C VAL A 52 18.07 1.70 -11.48
N LEU A 53 18.10 1.25 -12.74
CA LEU A 53 16.96 1.41 -13.66
C LEU A 53 15.77 0.55 -13.22
N ASP A 54 16.00 -0.65 -12.69
CA ASP A 54 14.95 -1.52 -12.13
C ASP A 54 14.30 -0.89 -10.88
N ASP A 55 15.11 -0.32 -9.99
CA ASP A 55 14.60 0.47 -8.85
C ASP A 55 13.75 1.65 -9.33
N ALA A 56 14.19 2.36 -10.38
CA ALA A 56 13.43 3.46 -10.96
C ALA A 56 12.09 3.00 -11.57
N LEU A 57 12.05 1.83 -12.22
CA LEU A 57 10.80 1.23 -12.71
C LEU A 57 9.82 0.97 -11.57
N SER A 58 10.30 0.49 -10.41
CA SER A 58 9.45 0.29 -9.23
C SER A 58 8.84 1.61 -8.70
N LEU A 59 9.63 2.70 -8.70
CA LEU A 59 9.17 4.03 -8.28
C LEU A 59 8.15 4.60 -9.27
N ILE A 60 8.35 4.38 -10.56
CA ILE A 60 7.40 4.78 -11.62
C ILE A 60 6.06 4.05 -11.44
N GLN A 61 6.08 2.75 -11.15
CA GLN A 61 4.85 1.99 -10.88
C GLN A 61 4.11 2.53 -9.65
N ARG A 62 4.84 2.84 -8.56
CA ARG A 62 4.27 3.49 -7.37
C ARG A 62 3.65 4.85 -7.69
N ALA A 63 4.33 5.69 -8.46
CA ALA A 63 3.78 6.96 -8.93
C ALA A 63 2.51 6.76 -9.75
N GLY A 64 2.47 5.73 -10.61
CA GLY A 64 1.28 5.35 -11.37
C GLY A 64 0.10 4.93 -10.49
N ALA A 65 0.36 4.20 -9.40
CA ALA A 65 -0.65 3.84 -8.42
C ALA A 65 -1.24 5.07 -7.73
N LEU A 66 -0.40 6.05 -7.35
CA LEU A 66 -0.85 7.32 -6.76
C LEU A 66 -1.73 8.14 -7.71
N LEU A 67 -1.45 8.11 -9.02
CA LEU A 67 -2.30 8.78 -10.01
C LEU A 67 -3.67 8.08 -10.17
N ASN A 68 -3.77 6.79 -9.84
CA ASN A 68 -5.03 6.04 -9.83
C ASN A 68 -5.75 6.08 -8.46
N SER A 69 -5.08 6.48 -7.37
CA SER A 69 -5.65 6.43 -6.03
C SER A 69 -6.73 7.49 -5.84
N VAL A 70 -7.78 7.15 -5.09
CA VAL A 70 -8.80 8.12 -4.67
C VAL A 70 -8.35 8.66 -3.31
N HIS A 71 -8.11 9.97 -3.23
CA HIS A 71 -7.93 10.63 -1.94
C HIS A 71 -9.33 11.00 -1.44
N VAL A 72 -9.77 10.34 -0.38
CA VAL A 72 -10.95 10.73 0.38
C VAL A 72 -10.44 11.66 1.47
N GLU A 73 -10.79 12.95 1.39
CA GLU A 73 -10.56 13.86 2.51
C GLU A 73 -11.45 13.38 3.68
N GLU A 74 -10.87 13.18 4.87
CA GLU A 74 -11.66 12.99 6.08
C GLU A 74 -12.46 14.27 6.31
N ASP A 75 -13.78 14.17 6.11
CA ASP A 75 -14.68 15.27 6.38
C ASP A 75 -14.66 15.51 7.90
N PRO A 76 -14.13 16.65 8.39
CA PRO A 76 -14.03 16.92 9.83
C PRO A 76 -15.40 17.04 10.51
N THR A 77 -16.48 17.08 9.72
CA THR A 77 -17.87 17.09 10.20
C THR A 77 -18.51 15.72 10.23
N LYS A 78 -17.83 14.67 9.74
CA LYS A 78 -18.34 13.31 9.83
C LYS A 78 -18.09 12.77 11.23
N PRO A 79 -19.12 12.43 12.02
CA PRO A 79 -18.91 11.79 13.31
C PRO A 79 -18.10 10.52 13.07
N ALA A 80 -17.04 10.33 13.88
CA ALA A 80 -16.22 9.14 13.83
C ALA A 80 -17.14 7.91 13.83
N ASP A 81 -16.93 7.00 12.87
CA ASP A 81 -17.66 5.73 12.83
C ASP A 81 -17.54 5.10 14.24
N PRO A 82 -18.66 4.69 14.86
CA PRO A 82 -18.63 4.21 16.23
C PRO A 82 -17.63 3.06 16.32
N ALA A 83 -16.68 3.18 17.25
CA ALA A 83 -15.69 2.16 17.52
C ALA A 83 -16.40 0.80 17.61
N PRO A 84 -15.85 -0.28 17.01
CA PRO A 84 -16.49 -1.58 17.00
C PRO A 84 -16.82 -1.93 18.44
N GLN A 85 -18.12 -1.97 18.74
CA GLN A 85 -18.63 -2.15 20.08
C GLN A 85 -18.33 -3.60 20.44
N GLY A 86 -17.17 -3.80 21.07
CA GLY A 86 -16.75 -5.08 21.59
C GLY A 86 -17.91 -5.65 22.41
N PHE A 87 -18.29 -6.89 22.10
CA PHE A 87 -19.36 -7.61 22.77
C PHE A 87 -19.18 -7.51 24.30
N VAL A 88 -19.99 -6.67 24.95
CA VAL A 88 -20.03 -6.55 26.41
C VAL A 88 -20.84 -7.74 26.91
N GLY A 89 -20.16 -8.85 27.16
CA GLY A 89 -20.73 -10.00 27.82
C GLY A 89 -21.24 -9.58 29.19
N GLY A 90 -22.56 -9.50 29.35
CA GLY A 90 -23.19 -9.21 30.62
C GLY A 90 -22.95 -10.33 31.63
N ARG A 91 -22.52 -9.98 32.85
CA ARG A 91 -22.97 -10.70 34.04
C ARG A 91 -22.87 -9.84 35.30
N ASP A 92 -24.00 -9.82 36.00
CA ASP A 92 -24.37 -9.06 37.18
C ASP A 92 -23.44 -9.09 38.38
N LYS A 93 -23.55 -8.00 39.16
CA LYS A 93 -23.15 -7.81 40.56
C LYS A 93 -23.62 -8.95 41.47
N GLY A 94 -22.75 -9.43 42.36
CA GLY A 94 -23.15 -10.26 43.50
C GLY A 94 -21.99 -10.75 44.37
N ASP A 95 -21.68 -9.98 45.41
CA ASP A 95 -21.32 -10.37 46.78
C ASP A 95 -20.18 -11.38 47.12
N ASN A 96 -19.20 -10.83 47.86
CA ASN A 96 -18.55 -11.33 49.09
C ASN A 96 -18.00 -12.78 49.20
N GLY A 97 -16.70 -12.90 49.52
CA GLY A 97 -16.16 -14.04 50.28
C GLY A 97 -14.88 -14.71 49.79
N LYS A 98 -13.80 -14.54 50.59
CA LYS A 98 -12.69 -15.47 50.86
C LYS A 98 -11.92 -16.13 49.69
N THR A 99 -10.64 -15.80 49.65
CA THR A 99 -9.51 -16.55 49.07
C THR A 99 -9.74 -18.05 48.82
N LYS A 100 -9.59 -18.47 47.56
CA LYS A 100 -9.02 -19.79 47.21
C LYS A 100 -8.21 -19.72 45.93
N SER A 101 -7.09 -20.42 45.98
CA SER A 101 -5.99 -20.49 45.04
C SER A 101 -6.25 -21.41 43.84
N ASN A 102 -5.55 -21.07 42.75
CA ASN A 102 -5.01 -21.92 41.69
C ASN A 102 -5.98 -22.66 40.74
N VAL A 103 -5.76 -22.49 39.44
CA VAL A 103 -5.26 -23.54 38.52
C VAL A 103 -5.23 -22.95 37.11
N SER A 104 -4.02 -22.73 36.61
CA SER A 104 -3.75 -22.57 35.17
C SER A 104 -4.17 -23.85 34.44
N ARG A 105 -4.98 -23.73 33.39
CA ARG A 105 -5.15 -24.78 32.38
C ARG A 105 -4.90 -24.19 31.00
N SER A 106 -3.67 -24.37 30.53
CA SER A 106 -3.36 -24.42 29.11
C SER A 106 -4.16 -25.54 28.47
N VAL A 107 -4.83 -25.27 27.34
CA VAL A 107 -5.33 -26.32 26.46
C VAL A 107 -4.96 -25.94 25.04
N SER A 108 -3.92 -26.58 24.54
CA SER A 108 -3.64 -26.77 23.13
C SER A 108 -4.58 -27.84 22.59
N SER A 109 -5.21 -27.59 21.43
CA SER A 109 -5.63 -28.69 20.55
C SER A 109 -5.71 -28.23 19.11
N VAL A 110 -5.00 -28.99 18.31
CA VAL A 110 -5.00 -29.09 16.86
C VAL A 110 -6.31 -29.74 16.41
N ASN A 111 -6.85 -29.28 15.29
CA ASN A 111 -7.30 -30.11 14.17
C ASN A 111 -7.32 -29.26 12.90
#